data_AF-A0A0G0NJ52-F1
#
_entry.id   AF-A0A0G0NJ52-F1
#
_cell.length_a   1.000
_cell.length_b   1.000
_cell.length_c   1.000
_cell.angle_alpha   90.00
_cell.angle_beta   90.00
_cell.angle_gamma   90.00
#
_symmetry.space_group_name_H-M   'P 1'
#
loop_
_entity.id
_entity.type
_entity.pdbx_description
1 polymer ?
#
loop_
_entity_poly.entity_id
_entity_poly.type
_entity_poly.pdbx_seq_one_letter_code
_entity_poly.pdbx_strand_id
1 'polypeptide(L)'
;MEKSTARFLVLGCTLLFVSVLQFLDIAIFGVVPNMLLVVIVTMALFLRDFLHELFLLSLASFLLKFSPVVNREILTFFFIGLIIILIERKLPWHTLVNGIFLTFFATIALYVFVDRASIASLMFAKELGYNVLLTYALYHGFVFFRLFRHR
;
A
#
# COMPACT_ATOMS: atom_id res chain seq x y z
N MET A 1 26.30 3.90 0.29
CA MET A 1 25.00 3.30 0.65
C MET A 1 24.48 2.54 -0.55
N GLU A 2 24.08 1.29 -0.39
CA GLU A 2 23.50 0.51 -1.48
C GLU A 2 22.17 1.13 -1.95
N LYS A 3 21.86 0.99 -3.24
CA LYS A 3 20.59 1.50 -3.81
C LYS A 3 19.37 0.86 -3.13
N SER A 4 19.47 -0.40 -2.71
CA SER A 4 18.45 -1.12 -1.93
C SER A 4 18.13 -0.40 -0.62
N THR A 5 19.15 -0.10 0.18
CA THR A 5 19.03 0.62 1.46
C THR A 5 18.45 2.01 1.27
N ALA A 6 18.86 2.72 0.22
CA ALA A 6 18.31 4.04 -0.09
C ALA A 6 16.81 3.98 -0.43
N ARG A 7 16.39 3.01 -1.25
CA ARG A 7 14.97 2.80 -1.60
C ARG A 7 14.15 2.46 -0.35
N PHE A 8 14.68 1.59 0.50
CA PHE A 8 14.05 1.24 1.77
C PHE A 8 13.85 2.46 2.67
N LEU A 9 14.88 3.29 2.87
CA LEU A 9 14.77 4.49 3.70
C LEU A 9 13.74 5.48 3.15
N VAL A 10 13.74 5.73 1.84
CA VAL A 10 12.77 6.65 1.21
C VAL A 10 11.35 6.12 1.34
N LEU A 11 11.13 4.83 1.12
CA LEU A 11 9.81 4.21 1.28
C LEU A 11 9.38 4.15 2.75
N GLY A 12 10.31 3.95 3.67
CA GLY A 12 10.08 4.04 5.11
C GLY A 12 9.66 5.44 5.53
N CYS A 13 10.33 6.49 5.06
CA CYS A 13 9.93 7.87 5.31
C CYS A 13 8.56 8.18 4.69
N THR A 14 8.28 7.66 3.50
CA THR A 14 6.98 7.81 2.83
C THR A 14 5.88 7.14 3.65
N LEU A 15 6.14 5.94 4.18
CA LEU A 15 5.22 5.24 5.07
C LEU A 15 4.89 6.06 6.31
N LEU A 16 5.90 6.60 6.99
CA LEU A 16 5.69 7.42 8.18
C LEU A 16 4.87 8.67 7.85
N PHE A 17 5.22 9.38 6.78
CA PHE A 17 4.49 10.56 6.33
C PHE A 17 3.03 10.23 6.00
N VAL A 18 2.80 9.17 5.24
CA VAL A 18 1.46 8.72 4.87
C VAL A 18 0.66 8.22 6.08
N SER A 19 1.31 7.59 7.05
CA SER A 19 0.66 7.17 8.30
C SER A 19 0.11 8.38 9.06
N VAL A 20 0.85 9.50 9.10
CA VAL A 20 0.37 10.76 9.68
C VAL A 20 -0.81 11.30 8.88
N LEU A 21 -0.74 11.32 7.55
CA LEU A 21 -1.87 11.77 6.72
C LEU A 21 -3.13 10.90 6.89
N GLN A 22 -2.95 9.59 7.02
CA GLN A 22 -4.03 8.64 7.27
C GLN A 22 -4.69 8.91 8.64
N PHE A 23 -3.89 9.18 9.68
CA PHE A 23 -4.38 9.49 11.02
C PHE A 23 -5.15 10.82 11.09
N LEU A 24 -4.85 11.76 10.18
CA LEU A 24 -5.60 13.02 10.06
C LEU A 24 -6.94 12.87 9.34
N ASP A 25 -7.31 11.64 8.92
CA ASP A 25 -8.56 11.33 8.22
C ASP A 25 -8.83 12.26 7.02
N ILE A 26 -7.79 12.53 6.23
CA ILE A 26 -7.89 13.42 5.08
C ILE A 26 -8.85 12.82 4.04
N ALA A 27 -10.04 13.41 3.94
CA ALA A 27 -11.07 12.99 3.00
C ALA A 27 -10.97 13.76 1.67
N ILE A 28 -11.04 13.02 0.56
CA ILE A 28 -11.13 13.57 -0.79
C ILE A 28 -12.57 13.39 -1.28
N PHE A 29 -13.29 14.51 -1.42
CA PHE A 29 -14.73 14.51 -1.75
C PHE A 29 -15.56 13.54 -0.86
N GLY A 30 -15.27 13.54 0.44
CA GLY A 30 -15.99 12.77 1.46
C GLY A 30 -15.58 11.30 1.61
N VAL A 31 -14.49 10.86 0.97
CA VAL A 31 -13.94 9.49 1.14
C VAL A 31 -12.49 9.57 1.60
N VAL A 32 -12.14 8.82 2.64
CA VAL A 32 -10.76 8.69 3.13
C VAL A 32 -10.09 7.53 2.39
N PRO A 33 -9.15 7.78 1.47
CA PRO A 33 -8.45 6.70 0.78
C PRO A 33 -7.56 5.93 1.74
N ASN A 34 -7.32 4.65 1.43
CA ASN A 34 -6.41 3.81 2.22
C ASN A 34 -4.97 4.02 1.75
N MET A 35 -4.37 5.12 2.19
CA MET A 35 -3.04 5.51 1.72
C MET A 35 -1.96 4.52 2.17
N LEU A 36 -2.12 3.89 3.33
CA LEU A 36 -1.20 2.85 3.81
C LEU A 36 -1.17 1.65 2.87
N LEU A 37 -2.32 1.20 2.38
CA LEU A 37 -2.42 0.10 1.41
C LEU A 37 -1.68 0.44 0.11
N VAL A 38 -1.87 1.66 -0.40
CA VAL A 38 -1.20 2.16 -1.61
C VAL A 38 0.32 2.15 -1.43
N VAL A 39 0.80 2.58 -0.26
CA VAL A 39 2.23 2.56 0.05
C VAL A 39 2.77 1.13 0.10
N ILE A 40 2.05 0.16 0.69
CA ILE A 40 2.46 -1.25 0.70
C ILE A 40 2.56 -1.81 -0.71
N VAL A 41 1.58 -1.55 -1.57
CA VAL A 41 1.64 -1.94 -2.99
C VAL A 41 2.87 -1.33 -3.62
N THR A 42 3.10 -0.04 -3.41
CA THR A 42 4.27 0.68 -3.96
C THR A 42 5.59 0.09 -3.46
N MET A 43 5.68 -0.29 -2.19
CA MET A 43 6.87 -0.95 -1.63
C MET A 43 7.14 -2.28 -2.32
N ALA A 44 6.11 -3.12 -2.50
CA ALA A 44 6.24 -4.40 -3.20
C ALA A 44 6.73 -4.20 -4.65
N LEU A 45 6.34 -3.11 -5.32
CA LEU A 45 6.82 -2.80 -6.68
C LEU A 45 8.29 -2.36 -6.74
N PHE A 46 8.84 -1.73 -5.70
CA PHE A 46 10.15 -1.06 -5.80
C PHE A 46 11.25 -1.68 -4.93
N LEU A 47 10.87 -2.39 -3.88
CA LEU A 47 11.78 -3.23 -3.13
C LEU A 47 11.91 -4.60 -3.81
N ARG A 48 13.02 -5.28 -3.48
CA ARG A 48 13.31 -6.65 -3.93
C ARG A 48 13.58 -7.57 -2.75
N ASP A 49 14.12 -6.99 -1.70
CA ASP A 49 14.48 -7.70 -0.50
C ASP A 49 13.23 -7.94 0.35
N PHE A 50 12.92 -9.22 0.55
CA PHE A 50 11.73 -9.66 1.28
C PHE A 50 11.72 -9.20 2.74
N LEU A 51 12.89 -9.13 3.39
CA LEU A 51 12.98 -8.73 4.79
C LEU A 51 12.68 -7.24 4.95
N HIS A 52 13.13 -6.41 4.00
CA HIS A 52 12.81 -4.99 4.00
C HIS A 52 11.30 -4.75 3.80
N GLU A 53 10.68 -5.49 2.88
CA GLU A 53 9.22 -5.43 2.65
C GLU A 53 8.44 -5.90 3.88
N LEU A 54 8.82 -7.04 4.46
CA LEU A 54 8.18 -7.60 5.64
C LEU A 54 8.31 -6.67 6.86
N PHE A 55 9.47 -6.05 7.04
CA PHE A 55 9.68 -5.05 8.09
C PHE A 55 8.75 -3.86 7.92
N LEU A 56 8.68 -3.27 6.71
CA LEU A 56 7.82 -2.11 6.46
C LEU A 56 6.33 -2.46 6.56
N LEU A 57 5.93 -3.67 6.14
CA LEU A 57 4.56 -4.16 6.33
C LEU A 57 4.21 -4.30 7.82
N SER A 58 5.13 -4.84 8.62
CA SER A 58 4.95 -4.96 10.07
C SER A 58 4.83 -3.59 10.73
N LEU A 59 5.69 -2.66 10.32
CA LEU A 59 5.65 -1.26 10.76
C LEU A 59 4.34 -0.58 10.35
N ALA A 60 3.88 -0.76 9.11
CA ALA A 60 2.62 -0.20 8.62
C ALA A 60 1.43 -0.71 9.44
N SER A 61 1.41 -2.02 9.73
CA SER A 61 0.34 -2.65 10.51
C SER A 61 0.31 -2.13 11.95
N PHE A 62 1.48 -1.86 12.53
CA PHE A 62 1.61 -1.26 13.85
C PHE A 62 1.16 0.21 13.87
N LEU A 63 1.49 0.99 12.83
CA LEU A 63 1.12 2.40 12.70
C LEU A 63 -0.38 2.60 12.44
N LEU A 64 -1.05 1.62 11.86
CA LEU A 64 -2.48 1.69 11.52
C LEU A 64 -3.35 1.86 12.77
N LYS A 65 -3.00 1.19 13.88
CA LYS A 65 -3.68 1.36 15.16
C LYS A 65 -2.76 0.93 16.30
N PHE A 66 -2.30 1.90 17.09
CA PHE A 66 -1.53 1.63 18.30
C PHE A 66 -2.47 1.09 19.39
N SER A 67 -2.70 -0.23 19.38
CA SER A 67 -3.50 -0.92 20.39
C SER A 67 -2.74 -2.13 20.91
N PRO A 68 -2.74 -2.38 22.24
CA PRO A 68 -2.12 -3.57 22.80
C PRO A 68 -2.84 -4.87 22.42
N VAL A 69 -4.05 -4.78 21.85
CA VAL A 69 -4.84 -5.93 21.41
C VAL A 69 -4.77 -6.04 19.89
N VAL A 70 -4.41 -7.23 19.41
CA VAL A 70 -4.40 -7.54 17.98
C VAL A 70 -5.84 -7.54 17.45
N ASN A 71 -6.20 -6.52 16.68
CA ASN A 71 -7.51 -6.43 16.05
C ASN A 71 -7.56 -7.26 14.75
N ARG A 72 -8.72 -7.84 14.44
CA ARG A 72 -8.95 -8.62 13.21
C ARG A 72 -8.60 -7.83 11.95
N GLU A 73 -8.87 -6.54 11.95
CA GLU A 73 -8.58 -5.62 10.85
C GLU A 73 -7.09 -5.52 10.56
N ILE A 74 -6.26 -5.39 11.61
CA ILE A 74 -4.81 -5.29 11.50
C ILE A 74 -4.24 -6.60 10.96
N LEU A 75 -4.71 -7.75 11.46
CA LEU A 75 -4.31 -9.06 10.94
C LEU A 75 -4.69 -9.21 9.47
N THR A 76 -5.91 -8.85 9.12
CA THR A 76 -6.41 -8.92 7.74
C THR A 76 -5.56 -8.06 6.82
N PHE A 77 -5.26 -6.83 7.22
CA PHE A 77 -4.38 -5.92 6.50
C PHE A 77 -2.96 -6.49 6.33
N PHE A 78 -2.37 -7.02 7.40
CA PHE A 78 -1.05 -7.66 7.35
C PHE A 78 -1.03 -8.84 6.38
N PHE A 79 -2.01 -9.75 6.45
CA PHE A 79 -2.07 -10.91 5.55
C PHE A 79 -2.31 -10.51 4.10
N ILE A 80 -3.17 -9.51 3.83
CA ILE A 80 -3.36 -8.97 2.49
C ILE A 80 -2.04 -8.38 1.98
N GLY A 81 -1.34 -7.58 2.79
CA GLY A 81 -0.03 -7.02 2.45
C GLY A 81 1.02 -8.09 2.14
N LEU A 82 1.05 -9.17 2.94
CA LEU A 82 1.95 -10.29 2.72
C LEU A 82 1.64 -11.00 1.39
N ILE A 83 0.36 -11.23 1.09
CA ILE A 83 -0.08 -11.82 -0.18
C ILE A 83 0.31 -10.91 -1.35
N ILE A 84 0.15 -9.59 -1.23
CA ILE A 84 0.59 -8.62 -2.26
C ILE A 84 2.07 -8.79 -2.55
N ILE A 85 2.92 -8.80 -1.53
CA ILE A 85 4.37 -8.98 -1.67
C ILE A 85 4.70 -10.29 -2.43
N LEU A 86 4.00 -11.38 -2.10
CA LEU A 86 4.23 -12.68 -2.73
C LEU A 86 3.71 -12.75 -4.17
N ILE A 87 2.55 -12.16 -4.45
CA ILE A 87 1.94 -12.13 -5.79
C ILE A 87 2.78 -11.25 -6.71
N GLU A 88 3.20 -10.08 -6.25
CA GLU A 88 3.98 -9.09 -7.04
C GLU A 88 5.17 -9.75 -7.73
N ARG A 89 5.92 -10.59 -7.00
CA ARG A 89 7.10 -11.32 -7.50
C ARG A 89 6.81 -12.32 -8.61
N LYS A 90 5.55 -12.72 -8.78
CA LYS A 90 5.11 -13.69 -9.79
C LYS A 90 4.45 -13.03 -10.99
N LEU A 91 4.15 -11.73 -10.94
CA LEU A 91 3.45 -11.05 -12.02
C LEU A 91 4.43 -10.65 -13.14
N PRO A 92 4.22 -11.11 -14.39
CA PRO A 92 5.13 -10.85 -15.50
C PRO A 92 4.87 -9.52 -16.22
N TRP A 93 3.88 -8.73 -15.78
CA TRP A 93 3.51 -7.49 -16.47
C TRP A 93 4.41 -6.32 -16.08
N HIS A 94 4.23 -5.20 -16.79
CA HIS A 94 4.90 -3.96 -16.47
C HIS A 94 4.59 -3.50 -15.04
N THR A 95 5.58 -2.96 -14.33
CA THR A 95 5.49 -2.57 -12.90
C THR A 95 4.26 -1.71 -12.58
N LEU A 96 3.91 -0.75 -13.43
CA LEU A 96 2.70 0.06 -13.23
C LEU A 96 1.42 -0.77 -13.31
N VAL A 97 1.33 -1.71 -14.26
CA VAL A 97 0.17 -2.58 -14.44
C VAL A 97 0.04 -3.53 -13.24
N ASN A 98 1.15 -4.08 -12.76
CA ASN A 98 1.18 -4.85 -11.51
C ASN A 98 0.67 -4.01 -10.34
N GLY A 99 1.11 -2.76 -10.22
CA GLY A 99 0.68 -1.85 -9.17
C GLY A 99 -0.83 -1.63 -9.18
N ILE A 100 -1.40 -1.28 -10.34
CA ILE A 100 -2.84 -1.08 -10.50
C ILE A 100 -3.59 -2.36 -10.14
N PHE A 101 -3.20 -3.50 -10.71
CA PHE A 101 -3.83 -4.80 -10.43
C PHE A 101 -3.80 -5.15 -8.94
N LEU A 102 -2.64 -5.00 -8.29
CA LEU A 102 -2.48 -5.29 -6.86
C LEU A 102 -3.29 -4.33 -6.00
N THR A 103 -3.39 -3.05 -6.35
CA THR A 103 -4.27 -2.10 -5.65
C THR A 103 -5.73 -2.52 -5.76
N PHE A 104 -6.22 -2.87 -6.96
CA PHE A 104 -7.57 -3.38 -7.14
C PHE A 104 -7.83 -4.60 -6.26
N PHE A 105 -6.94 -5.60 -6.35
CA PHE A 105 -7.03 -6.83 -5.58
C PHE A 105 -7.05 -6.55 -4.07
N ALA A 106 -6.16 -5.69 -3.59
CA ALA A 106 -6.00 -5.37 -2.19
C ALA A 106 -7.20 -4.62 -1.60
N THR A 107 -7.71 -3.61 -2.31
CA THR A 107 -8.89 -2.86 -1.88
C THR A 107 -10.13 -3.76 -1.87
N ILE A 108 -10.33 -4.60 -2.90
CA ILE A 108 -11.41 -5.59 -2.91
C ILE A 108 -11.27 -6.56 -1.74
N ALA A 109 -10.08 -7.10 -1.51
CA ALA A 109 -9.83 -8.05 -0.41
C ALA A 109 -10.16 -7.42 0.95
N LEU A 110 -9.73 -6.17 1.21
CA LEU A 110 -10.06 -5.48 2.46
C LEU A 110 -11.57 -5.36 2.67
N TYR A 111 -12.32 -4.93 1.65
CA TYR A 111 -13.78 -4.84 1.77
C TYR A 111 -14.42 -6.22 1.96
N VAL A 112 -13.96 -7.26 1.26
CA VAL A 112 -14.50 -8.62 1.42
C VAL A 112 -14.31 -9.14 2.85
N PHE A 113 -13.17 -8.87 3.48
CA PHE A 113 -12.82 -9.44 4.78
C PHE A 113 -13.14 -8.55 5.99
N VAL A 114 -13.21 -7.22 5.81
CA VAL A 114 -13.42 -6.23 6.88
C VAL A 114 -14.82 -5.62 6.80
N ASP A 115 -15.23 -5.10 5.64
CA ASP A 115 -16.51 -4.39 5.48
C ASP A 115 -17.30 -4.83 4.24
N ARG A 116 -17.83 -6.06 4.33
CA ARG A 116 -18.49 -6.72 3.20
C ARG A 116 -19.76 -6.01 2.75
N ALA A 117 -20.44 -5.32 3.67
CA ALA A 117 -21.70 -4.62 3.38
C ALA A 117 -21.48 -3.44 2.42
N SER A 118 -20.33 -2.79 2.52
CA SER A 118 -20.01 -1.58 1.75
C SER A 118 -19.47 -1.87 0.34
N ILE A 119 -19.26 -3.12 -0.06
CA ILE A 119 -18.63 -3.46 -1.35
C ILE A 119 -19.45 -3.01 -2.58
N ALA A 120 -20.77 -2.94 -2.46
CA ALA A 120 -21.65 -2.46 -3.53
C ALA A 120 -21.91 -0.94 -3.46
N SER A 121 -21.27 -0.24 -2.51
CA SER A 121 -21.51 1.17 -2.29
C SER A 121 -20.72 2.06 -3.27
N LEU A 122 -21.23 3.27 -3.49
CA LEU A 122 -20.49 4.31 -4.21
C LEU A 122 -19.21 4.72 -3.45
N MET A 123 -19.18 4.58 -2.13
CA MET A 123 -18.00 4.86 -1.31
C MET A 123 -16.85 3.92 -1.67
N PHE A 124 -17.12 2.62 -1.79
CA PHE A 124 -16.15 1.63 -2.24
C PHE A 124 -15.60 1.98 -3.63
N ALA A 125 -16.47 2.28 -4.59
CA ALA A 125 -16.04 2.61 -5.95
C ALA A 125 -15.14 3.86 -5.99
N LYS A 126 -15.46 4.88 -5.18
CA LYS A 126 -14.63 6.09 -5.03
C LYS A 126 -13.29 5.80 -4.36
N GLU A 127 -13.29 5.04 -3.26
CA GLU A 127 -12.05 4.68 -2.56
C GLU A 127 -11.12 3.87 -3.47
N LEU A 128 -11.66 2.90 -4.20
CA LEU A 128 -10.93 2.13 -5.20
C LEU A 128 -10.31 3.03 -6.26
N GLY A 129 -11.10 3.98 -6.81
CA GLY A 129 -10.61 4.97 -7.76
C GLY A 129 -9.48 5.83 -7.19
N TYR A 130 -9.62 6.32 -5.96
CA TYR A 130 -8.56 7.11 -5.30
C TYR A 130 -7.31 6.29 -5.02
N ASN A 131 -7.45 5.06 -4.53
CA ASN A 131 -6.31 4.19 -4.27
C ASN A 131 -5.53 3.93 -5.57
N VAL A 132 -6.21 3.70 -6.70
CA VAL A 132 -5.57 3.52 -8.01
C VAL A 132 -4.88 4.80 -8.48
N LEU A 133 -5.53 5.96 -8.35
CA LEU A 133 -4.95 7.25 -8.71
C LEU A 133 -3.70 7.56 -7.85
N LEU A 134 -3.76 7.25 -6.55
CA LEU A 134 -2.63 7.41 -5.64
C LEU A 134 -1.48 6.45 -6.00
N THR A 135 -1.78 5.19 -6.35
CA THR A 135 -0.77 4.24 -6.83
C THR A 135 -0.07 4.77 -8.08
N TYR A 136 -0.84 5.29 -9.04
CA TYR A 136 -0.31 5.91 -10.24
C TYR A 136 0.58 7.11 -9.90
N ALA A 137 0.10 8.01 -9.04
CA ALA A 137 0.83 9.20 -8.63
C ALA A 137 2.13 8.86 -7.91
N LEU A 138 2.11 7.92 -6.95
CA LEU A 138 3.31 7.46 -6.25
C LEU A 138 4.28 6.77 -7.19
N TYR A 139 3.81 5.90 -8.08
CA TYR A 139 4.67 5.23 -9.07
C TYR A 139 5.45 6.24 -9.91
N HIS A 140 4.77 7.22 -10.50
CA HIS A 140 5.42 8.26 -11.30
C HIS A 140 6.31 9.18 -10.45
N GLY A 141 5.86 9.53 -9.24
CA GLY A 141 6.64 10.30 -8.28
C GLY A 141 7.97 9.62 -7.94
N PHE A 142 7.95 8.30 -7.70
CA PHE A 142 9.16 7.54 -7.42
C PHE A 142 10.05 7.37 -8.66
N VAL A 143 9.49 6.95 -9.81
CA VAL A 143 10.25 6.73 -11.05
C VAL A 143 10.91 8.01 -11.58
N PHE A 144 10.34 9.18 -11.24
CA PHE A 144 10.99 10.46 -11.51
C PHE A 144 12.39 10.53 -10.88
N PHE A 145 12.57 10.01 -9.66
CA PHE A 145 13.88 9.91 -9.02
C PHE A 145 14.71 8.78 -9.66
N ARG A 146 15.95 9.11 -10.02
CA ARG A 146 16.94 8.16 -10.60
C ARG A 146 17.16 6.92 -9.71
N LEU A 147 16.89 7.03 -8.41
CA LEU A 147 16.99 5.92 -7.46
C LEU A 147 16.03 4.76 -7.80
N PHE A 148 14.83 5.06 -8.29
CA PHE A 148 13.78 4.07 -8.61
C PHE A 148 13.64 3.80 -10.10
N ARG A 149 14.26 4.62 -10.94
CA ARG A 149 14.44 4.33 -12.37
C ARG A 149 15.29 3.06 -12.50
N HIS A 150 14.88 2.14 -13.37
CA HIS A 150 15.39 0.77 -13.49
C HIS A 150 14.79 -0.20 -12.46
N ARG A 151 13.56 -0.63 -12.78
CA ARG A 151 13.22 -2.04 -12.73
C ARG A 151 13.56 -2.66 -14.08
#